data_AF-A0AAU4IF62-F1
#
_entry.id   AF-A0AAU4IF62-F1
#
_cell.length_a   1.000
_cell.length_b   1.000
_cell.length_c   1.000
_cell.angle_alpha   90.00
_cell.angle_beta   90.00
_cell.angle_gamma   90.00
#
_symmetry.space_group_name_H-M   'P 1'
#
loop_
_entity.id
_entity.type
_entity.pdbx_description
1 polymer ?
#
loop_
_entity_poly.entity_id
_entity_poly.type
_entity_poly.pdbx_seq_one_letter_code
_entity_poly.pdbx_strand_id
1 'polypeptide(L)'
;MQQHGMTLSYGDDGAPHFVEKESPQFPPAQEACLPLLPPPSPVQAGPQELAAAREASACMRAKGVSWYPDPDPVTGEVQQKDGGTSEQWQELKRNHRDAYRACMPRPS
;
A
#
# COMPACT_ATOMS: atom_id res chain seq x y z
N MET A 1 -19.32 14.77 23.61
CA MET A 1 -20.08 15.79 22.87
C MET A 1 -20.19 15.31 21.43
N GLN A 2 -21.37 14.92 20.95
CA GLN A 2 -21.58 14.64 19.52
C GLN A 2 -21.62 15.96 18.76
N GLN A 3 -20.56 16.29 18.04
CA GLN A 3 -20.65 17.27 16.96
C GLN A 3 -20.70 16.47 15.67
N HIS A 4 -21.87 16.45 15.03
CA HIS A 4 -22.11 15.87 13.69
C HIS A 4 -21.96 14.34 13.54
N GLY A 5 -22.18 13.57 14.61
CA GLY A 5 -22.32 12.10 14.52
C GLY A 5 -21.07 11.36 14.01
N MET A 6 -19.91 11.98 14.19
CA MET A 6 -18.61 11.40 13.90
C MET A 6 -18.03 10.80 15.17
N THR A 7 -17.86 9.47 15.20
CA THR A 7 -17.26 8.77 16.34
C THR A 7 -15.75 8.90 16.28
N LEU A 8 -15.18 9.55 17.29
CA LEU A 8 -13.74 9.65 17.49
C LEU A 8 -13.32 8.65 18.57
N SER A 9 -12.38 7.77 18.27
CA SER A 9 -11.62 7.00 19.25
C SER A 9 -10.27 7.67 19.51
N TYR A 10 -9.65 7.41 20.66
CA TYR A 10 -8.36 8.00 21.03
C TYR A 10 -7.29 6.92 21.04
N GLY A 11 -6.17 7.16 20.35
CA GLY A 11 -5.01 6.28 20.35
C GLY A 11 -4.20 6.42 21.64
N ASP A 12 -3.20 5.55 21.84
CA ASP A 12 -2.28 5.59 23.00
C ASP A 12 -1.44 6.88 23.06
N ASP A 13 -1.32 7.58 21.94
CA ASP A 13 -0.70 8.91 21.82
C ASP A 13 -1.65 10.06 22.20
N GLY A 14 -2.90 9.74 22.56
CA GLY A 14 -3.94 10.71 22.86
C GLY A 14 -4.50 11.42 21.62
N ALA A 15 -4.13 10.99 20.41
CA ALA A 15 -4.66 11.56 19.19
C ALA A 15 -6.06 10.99 18.87
N PRO A 16 -7.07 11.84 18.60
CA PRO A 16 -8.35 11.37 18.12
C PRO A 16 -8.22 10.83 16.69
N HIS A 17 -8.68 9.61 16.45
CA HIS A 17 -8.84 9.03 15.13
C HIS A 17 -10.33 8.79 14.85
N PHE A 18 -10.72 9.01 13.60
CA PHE A 18 -12.08 8.81 13.15
C PHE A 18 -12.33 7.32 12.90
N VAL A 19 -13.38 6.77 13.51
CA VAL A 19 -13.77 5.39 13.25
C VAL A 19 -14.83 5.38 12.16
N GLU A 20 -14.34 5.23 10.94
CA GLU A 20 -15.14 5.19 9.70
C GLU A 20 -16.22 4.10 9.76
N LYS A 21 -15.88 2.93 10.32
CA LYS A 21 -16.78 1.77 10.48
C LYS A 21 -17.92 2.01 11.48
N GLU A 22 -17.74 2.90 12.45
CA GLU A 22 -18.73 3.20 13.49
C GLU A 22 -19.58 4.42 13.14
N SER A 23 -19.36 5.01 11.96
CA SER A 23 -20.05 6.21 11.51
C SER A 23 -21.23 5.83 10.61
N PRO A 24 -22.49 5.90 11.08
CA PRO A 24 -23.67 5.51 10.30
C PRO A 24 -23.88 6.38 9.04
N GLN A 25 -23.22 7.53 8.98
CA GLN A 25 -23.27 8.48 7.88
C GLN A 25 -22.27 8.14 6.76
N PHE A 26 -21.24 7.33 7.04
CA PHE A 26 -20.17 7.06 6.08
C PHE A 26 -20.63 6.16 4.91
N PRO A 27 -21.30 5.02 5.13
CA PRO A 27 -21.80 4.19 4.02
C PRO A 27 -22.69 4.94 3.01
N PRO A 28 -23.73 5.67 3.42
CA PRO A 28 -24.57 6.39 2.45
C PRO A 28 -23.83 7.54 1.76
N ALA A 29 -22.89 8.19 2.44
CA ALA A 29 -22.06 9.23 1.81
C ALA A 29 -21.13 8.64 0.74
N GLN A 30 -20.52 7.47 1.02
CA GLN A 30 -19.70 6.76 0.05
C GLN A 30 -20.53 6.33 -1.16
N GLU A 31 -21.70 5.73 -0.94
CA GLU A 31 -22.62 5.33 -2.03
C GLU A 31 -23.07 6.52 -2.88
N ALA A 32 -23.31 7.68 -2.27
CA ALA A 32 -23.66 8.90 -3.00
C ALA A 32 -22.49 9.46 -3.84
N CYS A 33 -21.24 9.27 -3.38
CA CYS A 33 -20.05 9.75 -4.09
C CYS A 33 -19.57 8.81 -5.20
N LEU A 34 -19.73 7.49 -5.04
CA LEU A 34 -19.30 6.48 -6.01
C LEU A 34 -19.72 6.76 -7.47
N PRO A 35 -20.98 7.14 -7.79
CA PRO A 35 -21.37 7.41 -9.16
C PRO A 35 -20.78 8.72 -9.73
N LEU A 36 -20.22 9.58 -8.89
CA LEU A 36 -19.58 10.84 -9.30
C LEU A 36 -18.09 10.67 -9.59
N LEU A 37 -17.51 9.53 -9.24
CA LEU A 37 -16.10 9.26 -9.50
C LEU A 37 -15.86 9.13 -11.01
N PRO A 38 -14.72 9.63 -11.51
CA PRO A 38 -14.30 9.27 -12.85
C PRO A 38 -14.17 7.75 -12.97
N PRO A 39 -14.34 7.18 -14.17
CA PRO A 39 -14.05 5.77 -14.37
C PRO A 39 -12.61 5.47 -13.91
N PRO A 40 -12.36 4.29 -13.32
CA PRO A 40 -11.01 3.92 -12.91
C PRO A 40 -10.09 4.06 -14.10
N SER A 41 -9.06 4.90 -13.95
CA SER A 41 -8.04 5.02 -14.98
C SER A 41 -7.23 3.72 -14.99
N PRO A 42 -6.82 3.21 -16.17
CA PRO A 42 -5.87 2.12 -16.22
C PRO A 42 -4.62 2.55 -15.45
N VAL A 43 -4.28 1.80 -14.39
CA VAL A 43 -3.03 2.02 -13.67
C VAL A 43 -1.93 1.55 -14.61
N GLN A 44 -1.21 2.51 -15.20
CA GLN A 44 -0.08 2.23 -16.06
C GLN A 44 1.11 3.03 -15.56
N ALA A 45 2.16 2.31 -15.15
CA ALA A 45 3.42 2.91 -14.76
C ALA A 45 4.07 3.60 -15.96
N GLY A 46 4.61 4.80 -15.73
CA GLY A 46 5.50 5.43 -16.69
C GLY A 46 6.80 4.63 -16.86
N PRO A 47 7.55 4.80 -17.96
CA PRO A 47 8.80 4.07 -18.20
C PRO A 47 9.82 4.22 -17.07
N GLN A 48 9.90 5.41 -16.45
CA GLN A 48 10.81 5.68 -15.33
C GLN A 48 10.37 4.93 -14.06
N GLU A 49 9.07 4.90 -13.78
CA GLU A 49 8.51 4.20 -12.63
C GLU A 49 8.71 2.68 -12.76
N LEU A 50 8.46 2.12 -13.95
CA LEU A 50 8.70 0.72 -14.24
C LEU A 50 10.20 0.35 -14.15
N ALA A 51 11.09 1.24 -14.59
CA ALA A 51 12.53 1.04 -14.45
C ALA A 51 12.95 1.04 -12.97
N ALA A 52 12.46 2.00 -12.18
CA ALA A 52 12.73 2.07 -10.75
C ALA A 52 12.19 0.85 -9.98
N ALA A 53 10.99 0.36 -10.33
CA ALA A 53 10.42 -0.83 -9.74
C ALA A 53 11.25 -2.09 -10.03
N ARG A 54 11.74 -2.23 -11.28
CA ARG A 54 12.64 -3.35 -11.66
C ARG A 54 13.98 -3.28 -10.91
N GLU A 55 14.55 -2.09 -10.78
CA GLU A 55 15.78 -1.88 -10.02
C GLU A 55 15.59 -2.23 -8.54
N ALA A 56 14.48 -1.81 -7.94
CA ALA A 56 14.13 -2.16 -6.57
C ALA A 56 13.99 -3.68 -6.38
N SER A 57 13.28 -4.39 -7.27
CA SER A 57 13.16 -5.84 -7.23
C SER A 57 14.52 -6.55 -7.38
N ALA A 58 15.37 -6.08 -8.28
CA ALA A 58 16.73 -6.60 -8.43
C ALA A 58 17.58 -6.37 -7.16
N CYS A 59 17.50 -5.17 -6.57
CA CYS A 59 18.18 -4.85 -5.33
C CYS A 59 17.73 -5.75 -4.16
N MET A 60 16.43 -6.00 -4.02
CA MET A 60 15.88 -6.88 -2.98
C MET A 60 16.46 -8.29 -3.09
N ARG A 61 16.50 -8.86 -4.31
CA ARG A 61 17.11 -10.16 -4.57
C ARG A 61 18.61 -10.16 -4.24
N ALA A 62 19.34 -9.12 -4.62
CA ALA A 62 20.76 -8.96 -4.30
C ALA A 62 21.04 -8.81 -2.79
N LYS A 63 20.08 -8.30 -2.02
CA LYS A 63 20.14 -8.14 -0.56
C LYS A 63 19.64 -9.36 0.22
N GLY A 64 19.43 -10.50 -0.46
CA GLY A 64 19.07 -11.77 0.17
C GLY A 64 17.58 -12.12 0.13
N VAL A 65 16.74 -11.32 -0.52
CA VAL A 65 15.32 -11.63 -0.74
C VAL A 65 15.17 -12.30 -2.11
N SER A 66 15.81 -13.45 -2.30
CA SER A 66 15.92 -14.11 -3.62
C SER A 66 14.59 -14.47 -4.27
N TRP A 67 13.54 -14.64 -3.46
CA TRP A 67 12.18 -14.96 -3.90
C TRP A 67 11.35 -13.73 -4.33
N TYR A 68 11.86 -12.51 -4.13
CA TYR A 68 11.13 -11.28 -4.45
C TYR A 68 10.90 -11.17 -5.97
N PRO A 69 9.64 -11.04 -6.44
CA PRO A 69 9.35 -11.10 -7.87
C PRO A 69 9.66 -9.79 -8.60
N ASP A 70 9.68 -9.88 -9.92
CA ASP A 70 9.69 -8.71 -10.80
C ASP A 70 8.32 -8.02 -10.77
N PRO A 71 8.28 -6.69 -10.98
CA PRO A 71 7.01 -5.98 -11.05
C PRO A 71 6.26 -6.32 -12.34
N ASP A 72 4.94 -6.21 -12.29
CA ASP A 72 4.09 -6.30 -13.46
C ASP A 72 4.50 -5.25 -14.51
N PRO A 73 4.63 -5.63 -15.79
CA PRO A 73 5.22 -4.78 -16.82
C PRO A 73 4.32 -3.60 -17.23
N VAL A 74 3.05 -3.58 -16.81
CA VAL A 74 2.10 -2.50 -17.11
C VAL A 74 1.94 -1.57 -15.92
N THR A 75 1.72 -2.14 -14.73
CA THR A 75 1.39 -1.39 -13.51
C THR A 75 2.63 -1.00 -12.70
N GLY A 76 3.77 -1.67 -12.90
CA GLY A 76 4.95 -1.47 -12.07
C GLY A 76 4.82 -2.07 -10.65
N GLU A 77 3.71 -2.73 -10.35
CA GLU A 77 3.43 -3.27 -9.03
C GLU A 77 3.98 -4.68 -8.84
N VAL A 78 4.44 -4.99 -7.63
CA VAL A 78 4.90 -6.33 -7.26
C VAL A 78 3.72 -7.14 -6.73
N GLN A 79 3.38 -8.23 -7.41
CA GLN A 79 2.25 -9.08 -7.06
C GLN A 79 2.71 -10.26 -6.19
N GLN A 80 2.03 -10.47 -5.05
CA GLN A 80 2.39 -11.55 -4.12
C GLN A 80 2.26 -12.96 -4.72
N LYS A 81 1.39 -13.11 -5.72
CA LYS A 81 1.17 -14.37 -6.43
C LYS A 81 2.33 -14.74 -7.37
N ASP A 82 3.17 -13.78 -7.75
CA ASP A 82 4.19 -13.96 -8.78
C ASP A 82 5.56 -14.35 -8.17
N GLY A 83 5.64 -14.48 -6.84
CA GLY A 83 6.82 -14.98 -6.13
C GLY A 83 6.62 -15.04 -4.62
N GLY A 84 7.37 -15.91 -3.96
CA GLY A 84 7.32 -16.09 -2.51
C GLY A 84 6.09 -16.83 -1.97
N THR A 85 6.16 -17.23 -0.70
CA THR A 85 5.03 -17.77 0.07
C THR A 85 4.30 -16.67 0.83
N SER A 86 3.05 -16.94 1.25
CA SER A 86 2.31 -16.01 2.11
C SER A 86 3.06 -15.65 3.39
N GLU A 87 3.76 -16.61 4.00
CA GLU A 87 4.60 -16.40 5.18
C GLU A 87 5.80 -15.50 4.87
N GLN A 88 6.49 -15.74 3.75
CA GLN A 88 7.59 -14.88 3.30
C GLN A 88 7.15 -13.42 3.10
N TRP A 89 5.96 -13.19 2.55
CA TRP A 89 5.38 -11.84 2.41
C TRP A 89 5.03 -11.20 3.76
N GLN A 90 4.44 -11.96 4.67
CA GLN A 90 4.09 -11.49 6.02
C GLN A 90 5.35 -11.10 6.81
N GLU A 91 6.44 -11.83 6.62
CA GLU A 91 7.70 -11.61 7.34
C GLU A 91 8.67 -10.68 6.62
N LEU A 92 8.42 -10.30 5.35
CA LEU A 92 9.34 -9.51 4.54
C LEU A 92 9.85 -8.26 5.26
N LYS A 93 8.95 -7.45 5.83
CA LYS A 93 9.32 -6.21 6.53
C LYS A 93 10.00 -6.46 7.87
N ARG A 94 9.83 -7.65 8.46
CA ARG A 94 10.46 -8.05 9.72
C ARG A 94 11.88 -8.56 9.47
N ASN A 95 12.01 -9.53 8.56
CA ASN A 95 13.26 -10.27 8.33
C ASN A 95 14.18 -9.55 7.33
N HIS A 96 13.62 -8.73 6.44
CA HIS A 96 14.37 -8.03 5.39
C HIS A 96 14.17 -6.51 5.45
N ARG A 97 13.95 -5.96 6.65
CA ARG A 97 13.76 -4.52 6.90
C ARG A 97 14.87 -3.67 6.27
N ASP A 98 16.12 -4.09 6.41
CA ASP A 98 17.28 -3.33 5.94
C ASP A 98 17.40 -3.38 4.41
N ALA A 99 17.09 -4.53 3.80
CA ALA A 99 16.98 -4.65 2.35
C ALA A 99 15.88 -3.72 1.82
N TYR A 100 14.69 -3.76 2.43
CA TYR A 100 13.55 -2.92 2.04
C TYR A 100 13.89 -1.43 2.10
N ARG A 101 14.55 -1.00 3.19
CA ARG A 101 14.98 0.40 3.36
C ARG A 101 16.06 0.84 2.37
N ALA A 102 17.00 -0.06 2.05
CA ALA A 102 18.07 0.23 1.11
C ALA A 102 17.57 0.28 -0.34
N CYS A 103 16.62 -0.58 -0.70
CA CYS A 103 16.17 -0.75 -2.08
C CYS A 103 14.93 0.09 -2.44
N MET A 104 14.15 0.53 -1.45
CA MET A 104 12.95 1.36 -1.64
C MET A 104 12.96 2.54 -0.65
N PRO A 105 13.89 3.51 -0.81
CA PRO A 105 13.91 4.70 0.03
C PRO A 105 12.65 5.53 -0.21
N ARG A 106 12.06 6.06 0.87
CA ARG A 106 10.96 7.02 0.74
C ARG A 106 11.48 8.28 0.04
N PRO A 107 10.79 8.80 -0.99
CA PRO A 107 11.09 10.12 -1.51
C PRO A 107 10.93 11.15 -0.38
N SER A 108 11.93 12.01 -0.24
CA SER A 108 12.00 13.10 0.74
C SER A 108 11.09 14.26 0.37
#